data_AF-X1TJY8-F1
#
_entry.id   AF-X1TJY8-F1
#
_cell.length_a   1.000
_cell.length_b   1.000
_cell.length_c   1.000
_cell.angle_alpha   90.00
_cell.angle_beta   90.00
_cell.angle_gamma   90.00
#
_symmetry.space_group_name_H-M   'P 1'
#
loop_
_entity.id
_entity.type
_entity.pdbx_description
1 polymer ?
#
loop_
_entity_poly.entity_id
_entity_poly.type
_entity_poly.pdbx_seq_one_letter_code
_entity_poly.pdbx_strand_id
1 'polypeptide(L)' 'ATEISNYSHKDVPWLTTNNGEIIDYESVFYRTKPYSVRTYIEENI' A
#
# COMPACT_ATOMS: atom_id res chain seq x y z
N ALA A 1 11.29 11.45 -8.64
CA ALA A 1 11.07 10.40 -7.62
C ALA A 1 10.24 10.88 -6.42
N THR A 2 10.20 12.19 -6.13
CA THR A 2 9.47 12.75 -4.98
C THR A 2 7.96 12.53 -5.04
N GLU A 3 7.33 12.69 -6.20
CA GLU A 3 5.87 12.57 -6.32
C GLU A 3 5.34 11.16 -6.04
N ILE A 4 5.98 10.13 -6.59
CA ILE A 4 5.60 8.73 -6.35
C ILE A 4 5.79 8.38 -4.88
N SER A 5 6.91 8.79 -4.27
CA SER A 5 7.18 8.55 -2.85
C SER A 5 6.16 9.24 -1.95
N ASN A 6 5.84 10.51 -2.24
CA ASN A 6 4.81 11.26 -1.52
C ASN A 6 3.42 10.65 -1.67
N TYR A 7 3.15 9.98 -2.78
CA TYR A 7 1.89 9.27 -3.01
C TYR A 7 1.82 7.96 -2.23
N SER A 8 2.89 7.14 -2.24
CA SER A 8 2.93 5.85 -1.55
C SER A 8 2.92 5.97 -0.02
N HIS A 9 3.48 7.05 0.53
CA HIS A 9 3.57 7.30 1.98
C HIS A 9 2.25 7.76 2.63
N LYS A 10 1.13 7.67 1.92
CA LYS A 10 -0.20 8.02 2.41
C LYS A 10 -1.09 6.81 2.68
N ASP A 11 -0.57 5.60 2.49
CA ASP A 11 -1.30 4.36 2.76
C ASP A 11 -1.17 3.93 4.23
N VAL A 12 -2.16 3.19 4.73
CA VAL A 12 -2.24 2.78 6.15
C VAL A 12 -0.99 2.05 6.63
N PRO A 13 -0.46 1.01 5.93
CA PRO A 13 0.75 0.31 6.37
C PRO A 13 1.96 1.23 6.57
N TRP A 14 2.05 2.31 5.78
CA TRP A 14 3.14 3.28 5.91
C TRP A 14 2.89 4.27 7.05
N LEU A 15 1.66 4.76 7.18
CA LEU A 15 1.30 5.75 8.19
C LEU A 15 1.36 5.18 9.62
N THR A 16 1.18 3.88 9.78
CA THR A 16 1.17 3.21 11.09
C THR A 16 2.53 2.65 11.51
N THR A 17 3.56 2.74 10.66
CA THR A 17 4.88 2.18 10.92
C THR A 17 5.95 3.26 10.88
N ASN A 18 6.83 3.27 11.88
CA ASN A 18 7.95 4.21 11.90
C ASN A 18 8.94 3.91 10.77
N ASN A 19 9.66 4.92 10.31
CA ASN A 19 10.63 4.75 9.25
C ASN A 19 11.73 3.76 9.65
N GLY A 20 11.93 2.71 8.85
CA GLY A 20 12.92 1.66 9.09
C GLY A 20 12.42 0.50 9.97
N GLU A 21 11.21 0.59 10.52
CA GLU A 21 10.61 -0.50 11.30
C GLU A 21 9.87 -1.50 10.42
N ILE A 22 9.62 -2.69 10.98
CA ILE A 22 8.86 -3.74 10.32
C ILE A 22 7.39 -3.33 10.25
N ILE A 23 6.81 -3.41 9.05
CA ILE A 23 5.37 -3.21 8.83
C ILE A 23 4.63 -4.47 9.29
N ASP A 24 3.60 -4.29 10.11
CA ASP A 24 2.72 -5.38 10.53
C ASP A 24 1.95 -5.94 9.32
N TYR A 25 1.99 -7.27 9.16
CA TYR A 25 1.26 -7.96 8.09
C TYR A 25 -0.24 -7.66 8.15
N GLU A 26 -0.84 -7.53 9.33
CA GLU A 26 -2.27 -7.27 9.45
C GLU A 26 -2.68 -5.90 8.88
N SER A 27 -1.76 -4.94 8.81
CA SER A 27 -2.04 -3.61 8.26
C SER A 27 -2.44 -3.64 6.78
N VAL A 28 -2.07 -4.69 6.03
CA VAL A 28 -2.40 -4.82 4.60
C VAL A 28 -3.90 -4.99 4.35
N PHE A 29 -4.66 -5.42 5.36
CA PHE A 29 -6.12 -5.56 5.29
C PHE A 29 -6.86 -4.23 5.45
N TYR A 30 -6.17 -3.20 5.94
CA TYR A 30 -6.73 -1.88 6.23
C TYR A 30 -6.22 -0.80 5.26
N ARG A 31 -5.63 -1.17 4.13
CA ARG A 31 -5.12 -0.25 3.11
C ARG A 31 -6.23 0.66 2.58
N THR A 32 -5.89 1.91 2.26
CA THR A 32 -6.90 2.83 1.72
C THR A 32 -7.22 2.49 0.27
N LYS A 33 -8.48 2.70 -0.13
CA LYS A 33 -9.01 2.41 -1.47
C LYS A 33 -8.12 2.84 -2.65
N PRO A 34 -7.53 4.05 -2.69
CA PRO A 34 -6.66 4.45 -3.82
C PRO A 34 -5.35 3.64 -3.93
N TYR A 35 -4.92 2.97 -2.87
CA TYR A 35 -3.69 2.16 -2.84
C TYR A 35 -3.97 0.65 -2.82
N SER A 36 -5.25 0.25 -2.75
CA SER A 36 -5.67 -1.16 -2.69
C SER A 36 -6.24 -1.67 -4.02
N VAL A 37 -6.10 -0.92 -5.12
CA VAL A 37 -6.62 -1.32 -6.44
C VAL A 37 -5.90 -2.58 -6.91
N ARG A 38 -6.67 -3.59 -7.30
CA ARG A 38 -6.16 -4.86 -7.84
C ARG A 38 -6.65 -4.99 -9.27
N THR A 39 -5.72 -5.16 -10.19
CA THR A 39 -6.04 -5.58 -11.56
C THR A 39 -5.72 -7.05 -11.66
N TYR A 40 -6.76 -7.88 -11.75
CA TYR A 40 -6.58 -9.25 -12.18
C TYR A 40 -6.46 -9.19 -13.70
N ILE A 41 -5.34 -9.68 -14.23
CA ILE A 41 -5.32 -10.05 -15.64
C ILE A 41 -6.35 -11.17 -15.69
N GLU A 42 -7.49 -10.96 -16.33
CA GLU A 42 -8.37 -12.08 -16.67
C GLU A 42 -7.48 -13.03 -17.49
N GLU A 43 -7.03 -14.12 -16.88
CA GLU A 43 -6.57 -15.26 -17.65
C GLU A 43 -7.79 -15.63 -18.50
N ASN A 44 -7.75 -15.28 -19.78
CA ASN A 44 -8.65 -15.82 -20.79
C ASN A 44 -8.42 -17.33 -20.81
N ILE A 45 -9.13 -18.05 -19.94
CA ILE A 45 -9.27 -19.51 -19.95
C ILE A 45 -10.36 -19.86 -20.94
#